data_AF-A0AAW2NFX8-F1
#
_entry.id   AF-A0AAW2NFX8-F1
#
_cell.length_a   1.000
_cell.length_b   1.000
_cell.length_c   1.000
_cell.angle_alpha   90.00
_cell.angle_beta   90.00
_cell.angle_gamma   90.00
#
_symmetry.space_group_name_H-M   'P 1'
#
loop_
_entity.id
_entity.type
_entity.pdbx_description
1 polymer ?
#
loop_
_entity_poly.entity_id
_entity_poly.type
_entity_poly.pdbx_seq_one_letter_code
_entity_poly.pdbx_strand_id
1 'polypeptide(L)'
;MDLNDLNKVWEVKPLKKVREDEAREILEKVAKQVQPIMRKRKWKVRVLSEFCPSNPSLLGLNVGGGAEVKLRLRRPNNEWDFFPYEQILDTMLHELCHNEYGPHNADFYNLLDEIRKECEELMAKGITGSGQGFDLPGRRLGGYSRQPPLPSLRQKALAAAENRARREALLPMGPNVLVVILALKLY
;
A
#
# COMPACT_ATOMS: atom_id res chain seq x y z
N MET A 1 11.07 -0.73 -21.34
CA MET A 1 10.38 0.01 -20.27
C MET A 1 9.13 -0.77 -19.91
N ASP A 2 9.01 -1.23 -18.67
CA ASP A 2 7.78 -1.89 -18.21
C ASP A 2 6.66 -0.83 -18.15
N LEU A 3 5.56 -1.05 -18.90
CA LEU A 3 4.44 -0.12 -18.96
C LEU A 3 3.75 0.04 -17.59
N ASN A 4 3.97 -0.90 -16.66
CA ASN A 4 3.48 -0.82 -15.28
C ASN A 4 4.17 0.26 -14.42
N ASP A 5 5.29 0.82 -14.88
CA ASP A 5 5.99 1.89 -14.16
C ASP A 5 5.40 3.28 -14.41
N LEU A 6 4.46 3.39 -15.36
CA LEU A 6 3.83 4.66 -15.73
C LEU A 6 2.61 5.02 -14.84
N ASN A 7 1.95 4.00 -14.28
CA ASN A 7 0.73 4.13 -13.49
C ASN A 7 1.06 4.33 -12.01
N LYS A 8 1.67 5.47 -11.70
CA LYS A 8 2.07 5.85 -10.34
C LYS A 8 1.90 7.35 -10.12
N VAL A 9 2.09 7.75 -8.86
CA VAL A 9 2.33 9.15 -8.51
C VAL A 9 3.77 9.49 -8.88
N TRP A 10 3.98 10.51 -9.71
CA TRP A 10 5.32 10.88 -10.21
C TRP A 10 6.07 11.83 -9.28
N GLU A 11 5.37 12.79 -8.70
CA GLU A 11 5.94 13.83 -7.86
C GLU A 11 5.07 14.06 -6.63
N VAL A 12 5.71 14.22 -5.48
CA VAL A 12 5.04 14.54 -4.20
C VAL A 12 5.50 15.91 -3.73
N LYS A 13 4.55 16.80 -3.42
CA LYS A 13 4.82 18.19 -3.00
C LYS A 13 4.13 18.51 -1.67
N PRO A 14 4.81 18.38 -0.52
CA PRO A 14 4.28 18.90 0.74
C PRO A 14 4.25 20.44 0.73
N LEU A 15 3.47 21.04 1.64
CA LEU A 15 3.55 22.48 1.89
C LEU A 15 4.81 22.80 2.69
N LYS A 16 5.46 23.92 2.37
CA LYS A 16 6.59 24.49 3.13
C LYS A 16 6.09 25.05 4.47
N LYS A 17 5.77 24.16 5.40
CA LYS A 17 5.23 24.44 6.73
C LYS A 17 5.95 23.60 7.78
N VAL A 18 5.60 23.81 9.03
CA VAL A 18 6.08 23.02 10.17
C VAL A 18 5.86 21.52 9.93
N ARG A 19 6.81 20.65 10.33
CA ARG A 19 6.73 19.19 10.09
C ARG A 19 6.55 18.84 8.59
N GLU A 20 7.27 19.53 7.71
CA GLU A 20 7.26 19.26 6.26
C GLU A 20 7.68 17.83 5.93
N ASP A 21 8.70 17.31 6.65
CA ASP A 21 9.21 15.96 6.42
C ASP A 21 8.15 14.89 6.72
N GLU A 22 7.39 15.05 7.80
CA GLU A 22 6.30 14.14 8.15
C GLU A 22 5.15 14.23 7.15
N ALA A 23 4.82 15.44 6.68
CA ALA A 23 3.82 15.61 5.62
C ALA A 23 4.26 14.89 4.33
N ARG A 24 5.55 14.97 3.97
CA ARG A 24 6.12 14.25 2.83
C ARG A 24 6.01 12.75 3.03
N GLU A 25 6.39 12.22 4.19
CA GLU A 25 6.30 10.80 4.51
C GLU A 25 4.85 10.28 4.40
N ILE A 26 3.87 11.04 4.88
CA ILE A 26 2.45 10.71 4.75
C ILE A 26 2.05 10.62 3.28
N LEU A 27 2.37 11.63 2.47
CA LEU A 27 2.03 11.64 1.04
C LEU A 27 2.72 10.50 0.28
N GLU A 28 3.98 10.21 0.57
CA GLU A 28 4.70 9.09 -0.02
C GLU A 28 4.07 7.74 0.37
N LYS A 29 3.66 7.59 1.63
CA LYS A 29 2.97 6.39 2.11
C LYS A 29 1.63 6.21 1.41
N VAL A 30 0.84 7.27 1.27
CA VAL A 30 -0.43 7.26 0.52
C VAL A 30 -0.17 6.88 -0.94
N ALA A 31 0.80 7.52 -1.59
CA ALA A 31 1.17 7.24 -2.99
C ALA A 31 1.53 5.77 -3.21
N LYS A 32 2.32 5.18 -2.30
CA LYS A 32 2.68 3.75 -2.33
C LYS A 32 1.45 2.86 -2.10
N GLN A 33 0.56 3.23 -1.19
CA GLN A 33 -0.63 2.43 -0.88
C GLN A 33 -1.61 2.33 -2.06
N VAL A 34 -1.81 3.43 -2.80
CA VAL A 34 -2.75 3.48 -3.93
C VAL A 34 -2.13 3.02 -5.25
N GLN A 35 -0.81 2.85 -5.33
CA GLN A 35 -0.11 2.45 -6.55
C GLN A 35 -0.64 1.14 -7.17
N PRO A 36 -0.92 0.04 -6.42
CA PRO A 36 -1.49 -1.17 -7.00
C PRO A 36 -2.88 -0.94 -7.62
N ILE A 37 -3.71 -0.11 -6.99
CA ILE A 37 -5.05 0.27 -7.47
C ILE A 37 -4.93 1.06 -8.78
N MET A 38 -4.02 2.05 -8.80
CA MET A 38 -3.73 2.86 -9.99
C MET A 38 -3.23 1.99 -11.14
N ARG A 39 -2.37 0.99 -10.88
CA ARG A 39 -1.87 0.07 -11.90
C ARG A 39 -2.98 -0.76 -12.54
N LYS A 40 -3.86 -1.33 -11.73
CA LYS A 40 -4.99 -2.15 -12.21
C LYS A 40 -5.92 -1.36 -13.14
N ARG A 41 -6.16 -0.08 -12.83
CA ARG A 41 -7.07 0.81 -13.59
C ARG A 41 -6.37 1.73 -14.59
N LYS A 42 -5.05 1.60 -14.76
CA LYS A 42 -4.22 2.44 -15.64
C LYS A 42 -4.34 3.94 -15.35
N TRP A 43 -4.54 4.29 -14.07
CA TRP A 43 -4.56 5.67 -13.62
C TRP A 43 -3.15 6.20 -13.42
N LYS A 44 -2.97 7.50 -13.67
CA LYS A 44 -1.71 8.21 -13.51
C LYS A 44 -1.96 9.51 -12.78
N VAL A 45 -1.08 9.84 -11.83
CA VAL A 45 -1.11 11.11 -11.12
C VAL A 45 0.24 11.78 -11.28
N ARG A 46 0.31 12.93 -11.95
CA ARG A 46 1.62 13.58 -12.15
C ARG A 46 2.13 14.20 -10.86
N VAL A 47 1.28 14.91 -10.14
CA VAL A 47 1.66 15.60 -8.89
C VAL A 47 0.64 15.30 -7.81
N LEU A 48 1.10 14.82 -6.67
CA LEU A 48 0.35 14.72 -5.43
C LEU A 48 0.84 15.82 -4.49
N SER A 49 0.02 16.83 -4.24
CA SER A 49 0.41 17.99 -3.43
C SER A 49 -0.42 18.14 -2.16
N GLU A 50 0.19 18.68 -1.12
CA GLU A 50 -0.54 19.15 0.06
C GLU A 50 -1.13 20.54 -0.22
N PHE A 51 -2.34 20.79 0.27
CA PHE A 51 -2.93 22.13 0.28
C PHE A 51 -3.70 22.41 1.59
N CYS A 52 -3.92 23.68 1.90
CA CYS A 52 -4.72 24.11 3.04
C CYS A 52 -5.64 25.26 2.58
N PRO A 53 -6.78 24.94 1.95
CA PRO A 53 -7.72 25.95 1.48
C PRO A 53 -8.42 26.64 2.66
N SER A 54 -8.86 27.87 2.46
CA SER A 54 -9.63 28.64 3.45
C SER A 54 -10.95 27.96 3.81
N ASN A 55 -11.56 27.22 2.87
CA ASN A 55 -12.75 26.44 3.14
C ASN A 55 -12.39 25.19 3.97
N PRO A 56 -12.90 25.04 5.21
CA PRO A 56 -12.60 23.89 6.07
C PRO A 56 -13.12 22.56 5.50
N SER A 57 -14.20 22.58 4.71
CA SER A 57 -14.85 21.38 4.17
C SER A 57 -14.12 20.77 2.96
N LEU A 58 -13.18 21.50 2.35
CA LEU A 58 -12.44 21.00 1.19
C LEU A 58 -11.23 20.17 1.67
N LEU A 59 -11.35 18.85 1.53
CA LEU A 59 -10.33 17.88 1.96
C LEU A 59 -9.44 17.41 0.81
N GLY A 60 -9.98 17.37 -0.41
CA GLY A 60 -9.29 16.91 -1.61
C GLY A 60 -9.68 17.73 -2.84
N LEU A 61 -8.85 17.68 -3.88
CA LEU A 61 -9.17 18.23 -5.19
C LEU A 61 -8.36 17.53 -6.29
N ASN A 62 -9.04 16.90 -7.24
CA ASN A 62 -8.46 16.41 -8.48
C ASN A 62 -8.57 17.47 -9.60
N VAL A 63 -7.42 17.87 -10.14
CA VAL A 63 -7.31 18.79 -11.27
C VAL A 63 -6.93 18.00 -12.53
N GLY A 64 -7.75 18.12 -13.58
CA GLY A 64 -7.44 17.59 -14.91
C GLY A 64 -7.40 16.07 -14.99
N GLY A 65 -8.14 15.35 -14.12
CA GLY A 65 -8.24 13.89 -14.14
C GLY A 65 -6.89 13.21 -13.86
N GLY A 66 -6.20 13.67 -12.81
CA GLY A 66 -4.90 13.14 -12.40
C GLY A 66 -3.69 13.97 -12.87
N ALA A 67 -3.90 15.19 -13.38
CA ALA A 67 -2.78 16.10 -13.62
C ALA A 67 -2.17 16.56 -12.28
N GLU A 68 -3.02 16.95 -11.34
CA GLU A 68 -2.61 17.27 -9.97
C GLU A 68 -3.72 16.85 -9.00
N VAL A 69 -3.37 16.06 -7.98
CA VAL A 69 -4.27 15.73 -6.87
C VAL A 69 -3.79 16.46 -5.63
N LYS A 70 -4.66 17.24 -5.01
CA LYS A 70 -4.36 18.01 -3.80
C LYS A 70 -5.05 17.36 -2.62
N LEU A 71 -4.31 17.11 -1.55
CA LEU A 71 -4.84 16.54 -0.31
C LEU A 71 -4.59 17.48 0.86
N ARG A 72 -5.60 17.59 1.73
CA ARG A 72 -5.49 18.31 2.99
C ARG A 72 -4.99 17.36 4.05
N LEU A 73 -3.75 17.57 4.49
CA LEU A 73 -3.16 16.74 5.54
C LEU A 73 -3.43 17.30 6.94
N ARG A 74 -3.60 18.62 7.07
CA ARG A 74 -3.66 19.33 8.36
C ARG A 74 -5.06 19.80 8.71
N ARG A 75 -5.39 19.78 10.00
CA ARG A 75 -6.67 20.28 10.50
C ARG A 75 -6.82 21.78 10.24
N PRO A 76 -8.06 22.26 10.03
CA PRO A 76 -8.33 23.69 10.06
C PRO A 76 -7.91 24.26 11.42
N ASN A 77 -7.21 25.39 11.41
CA ASN A 77 -6.77 26.14 12.59
C ASN A 77 -5.66 25.48 13.44
N ASN A 78 -5.17 24.30 13.09
CA ASN A 78 -4.03 23.69 13.77
C ASN A 78 -3.06 23.09 12.75
N GLU A 79 -1.99 23.80 12.46
CA GLU A 79 -0.97 23.37 11.50
C GLU A 79 -0.09 22.23 12.04
N TRP A 80 -0.08 22.00 13.34
CA TRP A 80 0.67 20.91 13.97
C TRP A 80 -0.06 19.59 13.92
N ASP A 81 -1.38 19.60 13.75
CA ASP A 81 -2.21 18.40 13.83
C ASP A 81 -2.61 17.90 12.45
N PHE A 82 -2.26 16.65 12.17
CA PHE A 82 -2.57 15.97 10.93
C PHE A 82 -3.88 15.18 11.08
N PHE A 83 -4.61 15.03 9.97
CA PHE A 83 -5.69 14.07 9.93
C PHE A 83 -5.16 12.63 10.08
N PRO A 84 -5.98 11.72 10.63
CA PRO A 84 -5.64 10.30 10.64
C PRO A 84 -5.30 9.80 9.23
N TYR A 85 -4.32 8.90 9.15
CA TYR A 85 -3.82 8.39 7.87
C TYR A 85 -4.94 7.78 7.02
N GLU A 86 -5.86 7.07 7.65
CA GLU A 86 -7.00 6.40 7.03
C GLU A 86 -7.93 7.41 6.36
N GLN A 87 -8.16 8.57 6.99
CA GLN A 87 -8.98 9.64 6.42
C GLN A 87 -8.31 10.30 5.21
N ILE A 88 -6.99 10.49 5.27
CA ILE A 88 -6.21 11.04 4.16
C ILE A 88 -6.22 10.06 2.97
N LEU A 89 -6.05 8.77 3.26
CA LEU A 89 -6.11 7.71 2.27
C LEU A 89 -7.49 7.62 1.62
N ASP A 90 -8.55 7.71 2.42
CA ASP A 90 -9.93 7.72 1.92
C ASP A 90 -10.20 8.90 0.99
N THR A 91 -9.70 10.08 1.36
CA THR A 91 -9.76 11.27 0.50
C THR A 91 -8.99 11.04 -0.81
N MET A 92 -7.81 10.41 -0.76
CA MET A 92 -7.07 10.07 -1.98
C MET A 92 -7.85 9.12 -2.89
N LEU A 93 -8.52 8.11 -2.34
CA LEU A 93 -9.34 7.17 -3.13
C LEU A 93 -10.50 7.90 -3.81
N HIS A 94 -11.19 8.77 -3.07
CA HIS A 94 -12.23 9.64 -3.61
C HIS A 94 -11.72 10.50 -4.78
N GLU A 95 -10.57 11.15 -4.62
CA GLU A 95 -9.99 11.94 -5.70
C GLU A 95 -9.56 11.09 -6.90
N LEU A 96 -9.14 9.83 -6.70
CA LEU A 96 -8.82 8.93 -7.82
C LEU A 96 -10.06 8.55 -8.64
N CYS A 97 -11.23 8.39 -8.01
CA CYS A 97 -12.49 8.17 -8.74
C CYS A 97 -12.80 9.32 -9.72
N HIS A 98 -12.38 10.54 -9.40
CA HIS A 98 -12.52 11.70 -10.29
C HIS A 98 -11.68 11.62 -11.58
N ASN A 99 -10.80 10.62 -11.74
CA ASN A 99 -10.17 10.33 -13.03
C ASN A 99 -11.16 9.73 -14.06
N GLU A 100 -12.25 9.12 -13.59
CA GLU A 100 -13.24 8.43 -14.43
C GLU A 100 -14.62 9.10 -14.35
N TYR A 101 -15.05 9.50 -13.15
CA TYR A 101 -16.36 10.12 -12.92
C TYR A 101 -16.22 11.51 -12.31
N GLY A 102 -16.61 12.54 -13.07
CA GLY A 102 -16.69 13.92 -12.57
C GLY A 102 -17.78 14.12 -11.50
N PRO A 103 -19.06 13.81 -11.79
CA PRO A 103 -20.14 14.03 -10.83
C PRO A 103 -20.22 12.92 -9.77
N HIS A 104 -20.67 13.27 -8.56
CA HIS A 104 -20.97 12.31 -7.48
C HIS A 104 -22.31 11.60 -7.73
N ASN A 105 -22.35 10.74 -8.74
CA ASN A 105 -23.49 9.89 -9.09
C ASN A 105 -23.37 8.48 -8.47
N ALA A 106 -24.33 7.61 -8.73
CA ALA A 106 -24.30 6.23 -8.22
C ALA A 106 -23.05 5.46 -8.70
N ASP A 107 -22.63 5.65 -9.96
CA ASP A 107 -21.45 5.00 -10.51
C ASP A 107 -20.15 5.43 -9.80
N PHE A 108 -20.05 6.72 -9.45
CA PHE A 108 -18.94 7.25 -8.64
C PHE A 108 -18.84 6.53 -7.29
N TYR A 109 -19.96 6.42 -6.56
CA TYR A 109 -19.95 5.76 -5.24
C TYR A 109 -19.72 4.25 -5.35
N ASN A 110 -20.24 3.59 -6.39
CA ASN A 110 -19.97 2.19 -6.65
C ASN A 110 -18.46 1.94 -6.90
N LEU A 111 -17.82 2.79 -7.71
CA LEU A 111 -16.38 2.72 -7.93
C LEU A 111 -15.60 3.00 -6.65
N LEU A 112 -16.01 4.00 -5.87
CA LEU A 112 -15.36 4.36 -4.61
C LEU A 112 -15.39 3.20 -3.61
N ASP A 113 -16.54 2.56 -3.44
CA ASP A 113 -16.67 1.40 -2.55
C ASP A 113 -15.85 0.20 -3.05
N GLU A 114 -15.80 -0.03 -4.36
CA GLU A 114 -14.96 -1.07 -4.95
C GLU A 114 -13.47 -0.85 -4.64
N ILE A 115 -12.95 0.36 -4.87
CA ILE A 115 -11.53 0.65 -4.63
C ILE A 115 -11.19 0.76 -3.15
N ARG A 116 -12.14 1.17 -2.29
CA ARG A 116 -11.98 1.16 -0.82
C ARG A 116 -11.78 -0.25 -0.31
N LYS A 117 -12.66 -1.17 -0.69
CA LYS A 117 -12.55 -2.59 -0.31
C LYS A 117 -11.25 -3.20 -0.83
N GLU A 118 -10.88 -2.89 -2.08
CA GLU A 118 -9.59 -3.34 -2.64
C GLU A 118 -8.41 -2.78 -1.84
N CYS A 119 -8.46 -1.51 -1.43
CA CYS A 119 -7.42 -0.90 -0.60
C CYS A 119 -7.30 -1.58 0.78
N GLU A 120 -8.42 -1.85 1.44
CA GLU A 120 -8.44 -2.54 2.73
C GLU A 120 -7.84 -3.95 2.63
N GLU A 121 -8.20 -4.69 1.58
CA GLU A 121 -7.62 -6.01 1.33
C GLU A 121 -6.10 -5.94 1.08
N LEU A 122 -5.63 -4.94 0.33
CA LEU A 122 -4.20 -4.72 0.10
C LEU A 122 -3.46 -4.40 1.40
N MET A 123 -4.03 -3.54 2.25
CA MET A 123 -3.47 -3.23 3.57
C MET A 123 -3.42 -4.48 4.47
N ALA A 124 -4.50 -5.27 4.50
CA ALA A 124 -4.56 -6.50 5.30
C ALA A 124 -3.52 -7.54 4.85
N LYS A 125 -3.24 -7.60 3.54
CA LYS A 125 -2.20 -8.47 2.95
C LYS A 125 -0.79 -7.88 3.11
N GLY A 126 -0.64 -6.65 3.60
CA GLY A 126 0.64 -5.94 3.68
C GLY A 126 1.24 -5.61 2.31
N ILE A 127 0.41 -5.56 1.26
CA ILE A 127 0.83 -5.27 -0.10
C ILE A 127 0.82 -3.75 -0.27
N THR A 128 1.98 -3.18 -0.57
CA THR A 128 2.14 -1.77 -0.92
C THR A 128 2.96 -1.63 -2.19
N GLY A 129 3.01 -0.41 -2.74
CA GLY A 129 3.90 0.02 -3.81
C GLY A 129 3.91 -0.89 -5.05
N SER A 130 4.96 -1.70 -5.17
CA SER A 130 5.21 -2.52 -6.35
C SER A 130 4.20 -3.66 -6.55
N GLY A 131 3.40 -3.96 -5.54
CA GLY A 131 2.46 -5.10 -5.57
C GLY A 131 3.12 -6.46 -5.29
N GLN A 132 4.42 -6.49 -4.99
CA GLN A 132 5.17 -7.73 -4.70
C GLN A 132 5.27 -8.06 -3.19
N GLY A 133 4.65 -7.27 -2.31
CA GLY A 133 4.59 -7.52 -0.88
C GLY A 133 5.36 -6.48 -0.05
N PHE A 134 6.32 -6.96 0.77
CA PHE A 134 7.10 -6.12 1.69
C PHE A 134 8.13 -5.26 0.96
N ASP A 135 7.75 -4.03 0.64
CA ASP A 135 8.63 -3.02 0.02
C ASP A 135 9.63 -2.39 1.02
N LEU A 136 9.61 -2.80 2.30
CA LEU A 136 10.54 -2.34 3.32
C LEU A 136 11.77 -3.26 3.39
N PRO A 137 13.00 -2.70 3.49
CA PRO A 137 14.19 -3.51 3.72
C PRO A 137 14.06 -4.26 5.05
N GLY A 138 14.14 -5.60 5.01
CA GLY A 138 14.04 -6.44 6.19
C GLY A 138 15.11 -6.09 7.24
N ARG A 139 14.69 -5.79 8.47
CA ARG A 139 15.60 -5.57 9.61
C ARG A 139 15.84 -6.89 10.32
N ARG A 140 17.09 -7.38 10.31
CA ARG A 140 17.48 -8.56 11.09
C ARG A 140 17.42 -8.22 12.60
N LEU A 141 16.51 -8.84 13.32
CA LEU A 141 16.43 -8.76 14.78
C LEU A 141 17.30 -9.87 15.40
N GLY A 142 18.60 -9.61 15.53
CA GLY A 142 19.53 -10.44 16.31
C GLY A 142 20.31 -11.54 15.59
N GLY A 143 21.38 -12.01 16.26
CA GLY A 143 22.24 -13.14 15.90
C GLY A 143 23.64 -12.75 15.40
N TYR A 144 24.69 -13.24 16.07
CA TYR A 144 26.04 -13.25 15.51
C TYR A 144 26.12 -14.35 14.43
N SER A 145 26.36 -13.98 13.17
CA SER A 145 26.60 -14.97 12.11
C SER A 145 28.07 -15.36 12.08
N ARG A 146 28.45 -16.43 12.79
CA ARG A 146 29.46 -17.34 12.23
C ARG A 146 28.72 -18.16 11.19
N GLN A 147 28.88 -17.84 9.90
CA GLN A 147 28.32 -18.67 8.83
C GLN A 147 28.90 -20.08 9.00
N PRO A 148 28.08 -21.09 9.35
CA PRO A 148 28.59 -22.44 9.46
C PRO A 148 28.79 -22.99 8.03
N PRO A 149 29.82 -23.82 7.79
CA PRO A 149 30.18 -24.27 6.44
C PRO A 149 29.00 -24.95 5.74
N LEU A 150 28.88 -24.75 4.41
CA LEU A 150 27.76 -25.17 3.56
C LEU A 150 27.18 -26.59 3.81
N PRO A 151 27.98 -27.63 4.13
CA PRO A 151 27.45 -28.97 4.45
C PRO A 151 26.51 -28.99 5.67
N SER A 152 26.77 -28.12 6.65
CA SER A 152 25.99 -28.04 7.89
C SER A 152 24.60 -27.40 7.70
N LEU A 153 24.43 -26.56 6.66
CA LEU A 153 23.16 -25.94 6.34
C LEU A 153 22.19 -26.95 5.72
N ARG A 154 22.68 -27.83 4.83
CA ARG A 154 21.86 -28.91 4.25
C ARG A 154 21.36 -29.88 5.31
N GLN A 155 22.25 -30.28 6.23
CA GLN A 155 21.88 -31.16 7.34
C GLN A 155 20.84 -30.53 8.27
N LYS A 156 21.01 -29.24 8.64
CA LYS A 156 20.02 -28.52 9.45
C LYS A 156 18.68 -28.35 8.75
N ALA A 157 18.69 -28.08 7.43
CA ALA A 157 17.49 -27.97 6.63
C ALA A 157 16.72 -29.31 6.56
N LEU A 158 17.44 -30.42 6.35
CA LEU A 158 16.87 -31.77 6.37
C LEU A 158 16.26 -32.11 7.74
N ALA A 159 17.01 -31.91 8.83
CA ALA A 159 16.50 -32.16 10.19
C ALA A 159 15.28 -31.29 10.53
N ALA A 160 15.25 -30.03 10.07
CA ALA A 160 14.10 -29.15 10.26
C ALA A 160 12.88 -29.55 9.40
N ALA A 161 13.10 -30.16 8.23
CA ALA A 161 12.03 -30.71 7.40
C ALA A 161 11.46 -32.00 8.02
N GLU A 162 12.33 -32.89 8.51
CA GLU A 162 11.93 -34.12 9.20
C GLU A 162 11.16 -33.84 10.50
N ASN A 163 11.60 -32.84 11.29
CA ASN A 163 10.88 -32.43 12.49
C ASN A 163 9.51 -31.82 12.19
N ARG A 164 9.36 -31.14 11.05
CA ARG A 164 8.06 -30.65 10.57
C ARG A 164 7.16 -31.81 10.16
N ALA A 165 7.68 -32.77 9.39
CA ALA A 165 6.93 -33.96 9.00
C ALA A 165 6.51 -34.81 10.21
N ARG A 166 7.39 -34.98 11.21
CA ARG A 166 7.05 -35.66 12.48
C ARG A 166 5.98 -34.93 13.27
N ARG A 167 6.06 -33.60 13.35
CA ARG A 167 5.02 -32.79 14.02
C ARG A 167 3.69 -32.85 13.29
N GLU A 168 3.70 -32.85 11.97
CA GLU A 168 2.52 -32.95 11.13
C GLU A 168 1.85 -34.33 11.29
N ALA A 169 2.63 -35.41 11.41
CA ALA A 169 2.13 -36.76 11.70
C ALA A 169 1.54 -36.92 13.12
N LEU A 170 1.81 -36.00 14.05
CA LEU A 170 1.31 -36.03 15.43
C LEU A 170 0.02 -35.20 15.63
N LEU A 171 -0.48 -34.52 14.61
CA LEU A 171 -1.73 -33.77 14.68
C LEU A 171 -2.93 -34.70 14.35
N PRO A 172 -3.95 -34.82 15.21
CA PRO A 172 -5.18 -35.53 14.84
C PRO A 172 -5.87 -34.78 13.70
N MET A 173 -6.39 -35.53 12.71
CA MET A 173 -7.16 -34.99 11.58
C MET A 173 -8.38 -34.22 12.09
N GLY A 174 -8.26 -32.90 12.17
CA GLY A 174 -9.36 -31.95 12.36
C GLY A 174 -9.98 -31.55 11.02
N PRO A 175 -11.25 -31.09 11.01
CA PRO A 175 -12.02 -30.93 9.77
C PRO A 175 -11.43 -29.85 8.85
N ASN A 176 -11.38 -30.23 7.57
CA ASN A 176 -10.81 -29.53 6.43
C ASN A 176 -10.99 -28.01 6.43
N VAL A 177 -9.87 -27.28 6.45
CA VAL A 177 -9.79 -25.95 5.83
C VAL A 177 -8.65 -26.00 4.81
N LEU A 178 -9.02 -25.93 3.52
CA LEU A 178 -8.11 -25.91 2.39
C LEU A 178 -7.09 -24.77 2.55
N VAL A 179 -5.83 -25.12 2.85
CA VAL A 179 -4.69 -24.26 2.54
C VAL A 179 -4.12 -24.73 1.21
N VAL A 180 -4.66 -24.18 0.13
CA VAL A 180 -4.07 -24.29 -1.21
C VAL A 180 -2.82 -23.40 -1.24
N ILE A 181 -1.64 -24.00 -1.10
CA ILE A 181 -0.40 -23.39 -1.58
C ILE A 181 0.08 -24.23 -2.76
N LEU A 182 -0.27 -23.73 -3.95
CA LEU A 182 0.15 -24.22 -5.25
C LEU A 182 1.66 -23.97 -5.39
N ALA A 183 2.48 -25.01 -5.24
CA ALA A 183 3.87 -24.96 -5.64
C ALA A 183 3.96 -25.24 -7.14
N LEU A 184 4.19 -24.17 -7.93
CA LEU A 184 4.59 -24.23 -9.33
C LEU A 184 5.83 -25.11 -9.48
N LYS A 185 5.65 -26.31 -10.05
CA LYS A 185 6.72 -27.06 -10.70
C LYS A 185 6.82 -26.55 -12.14
N LEU A 186 8.00 -26.04 -12.48
CA LEU A 186 8.51 -25.96 -13.84
C LEU A 186 8.59 -27.37 -14.43
N TYR A 187 7.87 -27.60 -15.53
CA TYR A 187 8.26 -28.42 -16.68
C TYR A 187 7.67 -27.77 -17.92
#